data_AF-A0A937X6B8-F1
#
_entry.id   AF-A0A937X6B8-F1
#
_cell.length_a   1.000
_cell.length_b   1.000
_cell.length_c   1.000
_cell.angle_alpha   90.00
_cell.angle_beta   90.00
_cell.angle_gamma   90.00
#
_symmetry.space_group_name_H-M   'P 1'
#
loop_
_entity.id
_entity.type
_entity.pdbx_description
1 polymer ?
#
loop_
_entity_poly.entity_id
_entity_poly.type
_entity_poly.pdbx_seq_one_letter_code
_entity_poly.pdbx_strand_id
1 'polypeptide(L)'
;MPRWLAGRIFHNSGTKLVALALALLLYAHVFTSRESEITMDVPLQLQGVPEGLTWSGEMPASARVRFRGVGVDLLKLRSRVEPSRVRVDVMGARPGHFQRPLVAEDVVTAPGLGVQALEIVSPREIVLRFDQLLARRLPVRPATVGRVAAGYTVQGRVVVEPESVLVRGPAAVLSGTEHLGTEPVDLTGSSDIVTRSAAVQPPAGCVATPEAVAVRVVIERVVTRTFPLLPVEVLRSRGVQLKRLEPETGTVAVSGPASLVESLRSEDLRASIDARGLPPGGVYALMASVELRSGEAAGSVSVEPVRPEKFEVELE
;
A
#
# COMPACT_ATOMS: atom_id res chain seq x y z
N MET A 1 -24.12 61.68 -39.21
CA MET A 1 -22.99 62.51 -38.72
C MET A 1 -22.72 63.63 -39.73
N PRO A 2 -22.58 64.89 -39.29
CA PRO A 2 -22.41 66.03 -40.20
C PRO A 2 -21.05 65.98 -40.93
N ARG A 3 -21.06 66.14 -42.26
CA ARG A 3 -19.90 65.94 -43.17
C ARG A 3 -18.71 66.89 -42.91
N TRP A 4 -18.94 68.03 -42.25
CA TRP A 4 -17.87 68.95 -41.83
C TRP A 4 -16.98 68.42 -40.69
N LEU A 5 -17.48 67.43 -39.93
CA LEU A 5 -16.71 66.79 -38.86
C LEU A 5 -15.70 65.81 -39.48
N ALA A 6 -16.11 65.04 -40.49
CA ALA A 6 -15.27 64.04 -41.15
C ALA A 6 -14.03 64.67 -41.81
N GLY A 7 -14.17 65.82 -42.48
CA GLY A 7 -13.04 66.51 -43.13
C GLY A 7 -11.96 66.97 -42.15
N ARG A 8 -12.32 67.45 -40.95
CA ARG A 8 -11.35 67.84 -39.91
C ARG A 8 -10.69 66.66 -39.21
N ILE A 9 -11.40 65.54 -39.13
CA ILE A 9 -10.86 64.31 -38.51
C ILE A 9 -9.80 63.69 -39.42
N PHE A 10 -9.99 63.69 -40.75
CA PHE A 10 -9.07 63.05 -41.72
C PHE A 10 -7.99 63.96 -42.34
N HIS A 11 -7.98 65.27 -42.07
CA HIS A 11 -6.88 66.14 -42.47
C HIS A 11 -5.64 65.90 -41.58
N ASN A 12 -4.45 65.70 -42.19
CA ASN A 12 -3.20 65.31 -41.52
C ASN A 12 -3.30 64.02 -40.69
N SER A 13 -3.89 62.97 -41.26
CA SER A 13 -4.00 61.65 -40.62
C SER A 13 -2.64 61.05 -40.23
N GLY A 14 -1.58 61.33 -40.99
CA GLY A 14 -0.21 60.84 -40.70
C GLY A 14 0.36 61.36 -39.37
N THR A 15 0.33 62.66 -39.11
CA THR A 15 0.84 63.22 -37.85
C THR A 15 -0.03 62.86 -36.66
N LYS A 16 -1.35 62.71 -36.85
CA LYS A 16 -2.26 62.20 -35.80
C LYS A 16 -1.98 60.74 -35.46
N LEU A 17 -1.69 59.90 -36.45
CA LEU A 17 -1.30 58.51 -36.22
C LEU A 17 0.04 58.42 -35.48
N VAL A 18 1.03 59.21 -35.86
CA VAL A 18 2.32 59.28 -35.16
C VAL A 18 2.13 59.78 -33.73
N ALA A 19 1.35 60.85 -33.53
CA ALA A 19 1.05 61.37 -32.19
C ALA A 19 0.31 60.34 -31.33
N LEU A 20 -0.64 59.60 -31.90
CA LEU A 20 -1.35 58.53 -31.22
C LEU A 20 -0.41 57.37 -30.85
N ALA A 21 0.47 56.95 -31.77
CA ALA A 21 1.45 55.90 -31.52
C ALA A 21 2.46 56.32 -30.43
N LEU A 22 2.91 57.57 -30.45
CA LEU A 22 3.86 58.12 -29.48
C LEU A 22 3.19 58.31 -28.12
N ALA A 23 1.93 58.75 -28.08
CA ALA A 23 1.12 58.79 -26.88
C ALA A 23 0.88 57.39 -26.30
N LEU A 24 0.62 56.38 -27.14
CA LEU A 24 0.50 54.98 -26.73
C LEU A 24 1.82 54.42 -26.19
N LEU A 25 2.96 54.74 -26.82
CA LEU A 25 4.29 54.34 -26.35
C LEU A 25 4.64 54.97 -25.01
N LEU A 26 4.42 56.28 -24.85
CA LEU A 26 4.64 56.97 -23.59
C LEU A 26 3.68 56.46 -22.50
N TYR A 27 2.41 56.26 -22.83
CA TYR A 27 1.43 55.66 -21.92
C TYR A 27 1.87 54.26 -21.50
N ALA A 28 2.27 53.42 -22.46
CA ALA A 28 2.78 52.08 -22.18
C ALA A 28 4.04 52.11 -21.32
N HIS A 29 4.95 53.05 -21.55
CA HIS A 29 6.16 53.22 -20.75
C HIS A 29 5.83 53.62 -19.31
N VAL A 30 5.01 54.65 -19.11
CA VAL A 30 4.60 55.12 -17.77
C VAL A 30 3.77 54.06 -17.03
N PHE A 31 2.89 53.35 -17.74
CA PHE A 31 2.08 52.27 -17.17
C PHE A 31 2.94 51.06 -16.78
N THR A 32 3.99 50.77 -17.55
CA THR A 32 4.94 49.70 -17.25
C THR A 32 5.77 50.01 -16.01
N SER A 33 6.13 51.28 -15.79
CA SER A 33 7.02 51.72 -14.70
C SER A 33 6.37 51.80 -13.32
N ARG A 34 5.07 51.49 -13.16
CA ARG A 34 4.45 51.44 -11.83
C ARG A 34 4.77 50.10 -11.16
N GLU A 35 5.43 50.18 -10.01
CA GLU A 35 5.52 49.04 -9.11
C GLU A 35 4.11 48.62 -8.68
N SER A 36 3.83 47.34 -8.84
CA SER A 36 2.56 46.74 -8.42
C SER A 36 2.83 45.58 -7.48
N GLU A 37 1.89 45.34 -6.57
CA GLU A 37 1.94 44.18 -5.69
C GLU A 37 1.03 43.09 -6.26
N ILE A 38 1.57 41.89 -6.43
CA ILE A 38 0.80 40.71 -6.81
C ILE A 38 0.99 39.61 -5.78
N THR A 39 -0.03 38.79 -5.62
CA THR A 39 0.01 37.63 -4.74
C THR A 39 -0.07 36.36 -5.59
N MET A 40 0.81 35.40 -5.33
CA MET A 40 0.81 34.12 -6.05
C MET A 40 1.23 32.96 -5.17
N ASP A 41 0.80 31.76 -5.56
CA ASP A 41 1.19 30.53 -4.89
C ASP A 41 2.52 30.03 -5.45
N VAL A 42 3.50 29.91 -4.56
CA VAL A 42 4.88 29.53 -4.85
C VAL A 42 5.14 28.17 -4.21
N PRO A 43 5.67 27.17 -4.95
CA PRO A 43 5.93 25.85 -4.39
C PRO A 43 7.00 25.90 -3.28
N LEU A 44 6.76 25.12 -2.23
CA LEU A 44 7.68 24.94 -1.10
C LEU A 44 8.69 23.84 -1.40
N GLN A 45 9.96 24.07 -1.05
CA GLN A 45 11.03 23.07 -1.15
C GLN A 45 11.86 23.06 0.12
N LEU A 46 12.05 21.87 0.70
CA LEU A 46 12.98 21.69 1.81
C LEU A 46 14.41 21.74 1.29
N GLN A 47 15.27 22.48 1.98
CA GLN A 47 16.71 22.53 1.70
C GLN A 47 17.47 22.00 2.92
N GLY A 48 18.49 21.16 2.68
CA GLY A 48 19.40 20.72 3.74
C GLY A 48 18.82 19.68 4.70
N VAL A 49 17.94 18.79 4.21
CA VAL A 49 17.44 17.65 5.01
C VAL A 49 18.64 16.79 5.45
N PRO A 50 18.89 16.62 6.76
CA PRO A 50 20.01 15.81 7.23
C PRO A 50 19.90 14.36 6.77
N GLU A 51 21.05 13.72 6.51
CA GLU A 51 21.09 12.29 6.20
C GLU A 51 20.51 11.47 7.36
N GLY A 52 19.65 10.50 7.04
CA GLY A 52 19.03 9.65 8.06
C GLY A 52 17.79 10.27 8.74
N LEU A 53 17.27 11.40 8.26
CA LEU A 53 15.97 11.92 8.66
C LEU A 53 14.97 11.90 7.51
N THR A 54 13.71 11.70 7.86
CA THR A 54 12.55 11.88 6.98
C THR A 54 11.50 12.70 7.71
N TRP A 55 10.56 13.29 6.98
CA TRP A 55 9.45 14.01 7.59
C TRP A 55 8.15 13.23 7.44
N SER A 56 7.25 13.41 8.40
CA SER A 56 5.91 12.85 8.41
C SER A 56 4.90 13.97 8.63
N GLY A 57 3.77 13.93 7.91
CA GLY A 57 2.69 14.92 8.02
C GLY A 57 2.41 15.70 6.75
N GLU A 58 1.40 16.57 6.81
CA GLU A 58 0.93 17.39 5.70
C GLU A 58 1.82 18.63 5.54
N MET A 59 2.82 18.55 4.66
CA MET A 59 3.54 19.74 4.20
C MET A 59 2.69 20.47 3.16
N PRO A 60 2.41 21.77 3.32
CA PRO A 60 1.72 22.55 2.29
C PRO A 60 2.53 22.50 0.99
N ALA A 61 1.85 22.20 -0.13
CA ALA A 61 2.52 22.12 -1.44
C ALA A 61 3.01 23.49 -1.93
N SER A 62 2.37 24.57 -1.48
CA SER A 62 2.70 25.94 -1.85
C SER A 62 2.49 26.92 -0.70
N ALA A 63 3.21 28.03 -0.76
CA ALA A 63 3.05 29.20 0.06
C ALA A 63 2.58 30.38 -0.80
N ARG A 64 1.59 31.11 -0.32
CA ARG A 64 1.10 32.35 -0.93
C ARG A 64 2.05 33.48 -0.59
N VAL A 65 2.74 33.99 -1.60
CA VAL A 65 3.76 35.03 -1.45
C VAL A 65 3.29 36.32 -2.12
N ARG A 66 3.51 37.45 -1.44
CA ARG A 66 3.27 38.77 -1.98
C ARG A 66 4.56 39.32 -2.56
N PHE A 67 4.54 39.62 -3.86
CA PHE A 67 5.67 40.16 -4.60
C PHE A 67 5.41 41.60 -5.01
N ARG A 68 6.47 42.40 -5.04
CA ARG A 68 6.51 43.76 -5.59
C ARG A 68 7.45 43.79 -6.78
N GLY A 69 7.02 44.39 -7.89
CA GLY A 69 7.87 44.53 -9.06
C GLY A 69 7.25 45.36 -10.18
N VAL A 70 8.01 45.55 -11.24
CA VAL A 70 7.63 46.28 -12.45
C VAL A 70 6.70 45.42 -13.32
N GLY A 71 5.70 46.01 -13.98
CA GLY A 71 4.60 45.28 -14.62
C GLY A 71 5.03 44.18 -15.60
N VAL A 72 6.12 44.40 -16.35
CA VAL A 72 6.67 43.41 -17.30
C VAL A 72 7.30 42.22 -16.58
N ASP A 73 8.01 42.44 -15.48
CA ASP A 73 8.66 41.37 -14.73
C ASP A 73 7.65 40.56 -13.91
N LEU A 74 6.59 41.20 -13.42
CA LEU A 74 5.43 40.52 -12.83
C LEU A 74 4.69 39.63 -13.86
N LEU A 75 4.62 40.07 -15.12
CA LEU A 75 4.06 39.27 -16.21
C LEU A 75 4.91 38.01 -16.49
N LYS A 76 6.24 38.17 -16.50
CA LYS A 76 7.20 37.05 -16.64
C LYS A 76 7.16 36.09 -15.45
N LEU A 77 6.97 36.62 -14.23
CA LEU A 77 6.79 35.81 -13.02
C LEU A 77 5.54 34.91 -13.15
N ARG A 78 4.44 35.47 -13.68
CA ARG A 78 3.18 34.77 -13.87
C ARG A 78 3.21 33.72 -14.98
N SER A 79 4.06 33.90 -16.00
CA SER A 79 4.16 32.96 -17.12
C SER A 79 4.89 31.65 -16.77
N ARG A 80 5.36 31.47 -15.51
CA ARG A 80 5.98 30.23 -14.99
C ARG A 80 7.21 29.75 -15.77
N VAL A 81 7.83 30.60 -16.58
CA VAL A 81 8.99 30.23 -17.42
C VAL A 81 10.20 29.86 -16.53
N GLU A 82 10.33 30.48 -15.35
CA GLU A 82 11.27 30.07 -14.29
C GLU A 82 10.56 30.13 -12.92
N PRO A 83 10.21 28.99 -12.30
CA PRO A 83 9.39 29.00 -11.09
C PRO A 83 10.19 29.52 -9.90
N SER A 84 9.70 30.59 -9.28
CA SER A 84 10.15 30.99 -7.94
C SER A 84 9.87 29.85 -6.95
N ARG A 85 10.70 29.74 -5.92
CA ARG A 85 10.61 28.66 -4.92
C ARG A 85 10.79 29.24 -3.54
N VAL A 86 10.01 28.76 -2.59
CA VAL A 86 10.23 29.07 -1.17
C VAL A 86 11.09 27.96 -0.59
N ARG A 87 12.33 28.29 -0.24
CA ARG A 87 13.29 27.36 0.34
C ARG A 87 13.17 27.38 1.86
N VAL A 88 12.83 26.24 2.41
CA VAL A 88 12.74 26.07 3.86
C VAL A 88 14.00 25.37 4.31
N ASP A 89 14.90 26.11 4.94
CA ASP A 89 16.11 25.53 5.51
C ASP A 89 15.75 24.71 6.75
N VAL A 90 16.07 23.42 6.68
CA VAL A 90 15.87 22.44 7.76
C VAL A 90 17.19 21.83 8.22
N MET A 91 18.33 22.48 7.89
CA MET A 91 19.62 22.08 8.41
C MET A 91 19.63 22.07 9.94
N GLY A 92 20.17 21.00 10.53
CA GLY A 92 20.21 20.82 11.98
C GLY A 92 18.89 20.37 12.60
N ALA A 93 17.85 20.06 11.80
CA ALA A 93 16.65 19.42 12.30
C ALA A 93 16.99 18.13 13.07
N ARG A 94 16.24 17.88 14.15
CA ARG A 94 16.36 16.70 15.01
C ARG A 94 15.04 15.93 14.98
N PRO A 95 15.02 14.64 15.36
CA PRO A 95 13.78 13.91 15.55
C PRO A 95 12.83 14.66 16.49
N GLY A 96 11.56 14.82 16.08
CA GLY A 96 10.54 15.56 16.82
C GLY A 96 9.87 16.66 16.01
N HIS A 97 9.24 17.60 16.72
CA HIS A 97 8.56 18.75 16.12
C HIS A 97 9.59 19.81 15.73
N PHE A 98 9.57 20.19 14.46
CA PHE A 98 10.32 21.31 13.91
C PHE A 98 9.32 22.40 13.50
N GLN A 99 9.46 23.58 14.10
CA GLN A 99 8.64 24.73 13.77
C GLN A 99 9.54 25.89 13.39
N ARG A 100 9.26 26.51 12.24
CA ARG A 100 10.00 27.68 11.76
C ARG A 100 9.05 28.67 11.10
N PRO A 101 9.12 29.98 11.44
CA PRO A 101 8.42 31.01 10.69
C PRO A 101 9.01 31.10 9.27
N LEU A 102 8.14 31.40 8.29
CA LEU A 102 8.54 31.65 6.92
C LEU A 102 8.76 33.15 6.70
N VAL A 103 9.92 33.51 6.16
CA VAL A 103 10.31 34.91 5.94
C VAL A 103 10.49 35.19 4.45
N ALA A 104 10.44 36.46 4.05
CA ALA A 104 10.62 36.86 2.64
C ALA A 104 11.98 36.41 2.06
N GLU A 105 13.00 36.29 2.91
CA GLU A 105 14.35 35.83 2.56
C GLU A 105 14.39 34.35 2.12
N ASP A 106 13.40 33.56 2.53
CA ASP A 106 13.25 32.16 2.09
C ASP A 106 12.79 32.08 0.62
N VAL A 107 12.26 33.17 0.07
CA VAL A 107 11.74 33.22 -1.29
C VAL A 107 12.86 33.47 -2.26
N VAL A 108 13.08 32.50 -3.14
CA VAL A 108 14.10 32.58 -4.17
C VAL A 108 13.42 32.82 -5.51
N THR A 109 13.62 34.05 -5.99
CA THR A 109 13.18 34.50 -7.32
C THR A 109 14.22 34.12 -8.37
N ALA A 110 13.77 34.04 -9.63
CA ALA A 110 14.67 33.71 -10.72
C ALA A 110 15.66 34.88 -11.01
N PRO A 111 16.91 34.58 -11.42
CA PRO A 111 17.90 35.62 -11.68
C PRO A 111 17.44 36.56 -12.80
N GLY A 112 17.62 37.88 -12.61
CA GLY A 112 17.29 38.87 -13.64
C GLY A 112 15.83 39.34 -13.67
N LEU A 113 15.00 38.94 -12.71
CA LEU A 113 13.68 39.54 -12.45
C LEU A 113 13.82 40.69 -11.46
N GLY A 114 13.34 41.89 -11.82
CA GLY A 114 13.20 43.04 -10.91
C GLY A 114 12.02 42.90 -9.95
N VAL A 115 11.94 41.76 -9.26
CA VAL A 115 10.83 41.40 -8.37
C VAL A 115 11.38 41.09 -6.98
N GLN A 116 10.78 41.71 -5.96
CA GLN A 116 11.10 41.49 -4.56
C GLN A 116 9.93 40.77 -3.86
N ALA A 117 10.22 39.71 -3.13
CA ALA A 117 9.26 39.13 -2.19
C ALA A 117 9.13 40.06 -0.98
N LEU A 118 7.91 40.51 -0.66
CA LEU A 118 7.66 41.35 0.51
C LEU A 118 7.41 40.51 1.75
N GLU A 119 6.54 39.51 1.61
CA GLU A 119 6.14 38.64 2.71
C GLU A 119 5.48 37.36 2.20
N ILE A 120 5.41 36.38 3.08
CA ILE A 120 4.66 35.15 2.89
C ILE A 120 3.33 35.32 3.63
N VAL A 121 2.24 35.41 2.87
CA VAL A 121 0.89 35.66 3.37
C VAL A 121 0.36 34.43 4.10
N SER A 122 0.60 33.23 3.55
CA SER A 122 0.16 31.97 4.13
C SER A 122 0.93 30.79 3.53
N PRO A 123 1.37 29.80 4.33
CA PRO A 123 1.37 29.79 5.79
C PRO A 123 2.48 30.73 6.34
N ARG A 124 2.28 31.29 7.53
CA ARG A 124 3.31 32.13 8.19
C ARG A 124 4.39 31.32 8.90
N GLU A 125 4.07 30.08 9.22
CA GLU A 125 4.95 29.13 9.88
C GLU A 125 4.75 27.75 9.28
N ILE A 126 5.82 26.96 9.29
CA ILE A 126 5.75 25.54 8.95
C ILE A 126 6.00 24.76 10.22
N VAL A 127 5.10 23.80 10.48
CA VAL A 127 5.25 22.78 11.51
C VAL A 127 5.46 21.45 10.79
N LEU A 128 6.65 20.88 10.91
CA LEU A 128 7.00 19.55 10.40
C LEU A 128 7.30 18.63 11.58
N ARG A 129 7.07 17.33 11.38
CA ARG A 129 7.54 16.30 12.31
C ARG A 129 8.62 15.47 11.63
N PHE A 130 9.86 15.65 12.07
CA PHE A 130 10.98 14.84 11.62
C PHE A 130 11.04 13.55 12.42
N ASP A 131 11.39 12.48 11.73
CA ASP A 131 11.62 11.16 12.28
C ASP A 131 12.89 10.56 11.70
N GLN A 132 13.43 9.56 12.37
CA GLN A 132 14.58 8.81 11.87
C GLN A 132 14.16 8.02 10.62
N LEU A 133 14.95 8.15 9.56
CA LEU A 133 14.83 7.32 8.37
C LEU A 133 15.45 5.97 8.68
N LEU A 134 14.61 4.94 8.76
CA LEU A 134 15.02 3.57 9.02
C LEU A 134 14.85 2.73 7.75
N ALA A 135 15.71 1.72 7.59
CA ALA A 135 15.61 0.73 6.53
C ALA A 135 15.46 -0.66 7.15
N ARG A 136 14.39 -1.38 6.82
CA ARG A 136 14.09 -2.72 7.37
C ARG A 136 13.63 -3.66 6.26
N ARG A 137 14.09 -4.92 6.29
CA ARG A 137 13.51 -5.98 5.45
C ARG A 137 12.25 -6.51 6.13
N LEU A 138 11.14 -6.49 5.39
CA LEU A 138 9.85 -6.98 5.87
C LEU A 138 9.36 -8.11 4.95
N PRO A 139 8.78 -9.18 5.51
CA PRO A 139 8.18 -10.24 4.72
C PRO A 139 6.96 -9.74 3.96
N VAL A 140 6.75 -10.25 2.75
CA VAL A 140 5.59 -9.91 1.93
C VAL A 140 4.52 -10.99 2.06
N ARG A 141 3.30 -10.58 2.41
CA ARG A 141 2.12 -11.44 2.47
C ARG A 141 1.16 -11.00 1.36
N PRO A 142 1.06 -11.76 0.26
CA PRO A 142 0.25 -11.37 -0.87
C PRO A 142 -1.23 -11.55 -0.52
N ALA A 143 -2.06 -10.64 -1.01
CA ALA A 143 -3.51 -10.81 -0.97
C ALA A 143 -3.96 -11.55 -2.24
N THR A 144 -4.89 -12.50 -2.10
CA THR A 144 -5.56 -13.14 -3.24
C THR A 144 -7.05 -12.86 -3.17
N VAL A 145 -7.68 -12.69 -4.33
CA VAL A 145 -9.12 -12.42 -4.46
C VAL A 145 -9.73 -13.34 -5.50
N GLY A 146 -11.06 -13.48 -5.46
CA GLY A 146 -11.79 -14.35 -6.37
C GLY A 146 -11.84 -15.81 -5.91
N ARG A 147 -12.47 -16.65 -6.73
CA ARG A 147 -12.55 -18.11 -6.51
C ARG A 147 -12.02 -18.84 -7.74
N VAL A 148 -11.20 -19.85 -7.50
CA VAL A 148 -10.70 -20.75 -8.54
C VAL A 148 -11.85 -21.49 -9.23
N ALA A 149 -11.58 -22.10 -10.38
CA ALA A 149 -12.58 -22.88 -11.12
C ALA A 149 -13.20 -23.99 -10.27
N ALA A 150 -14.46 -24.35 -10.56
CA ALA A 150 -15.15 -25.42 -9.85
C ALA A 150 -14.36 -26.74 -9.96
N GLY A 151 -14.18 -27.44 -8.84
CA GLY A 151 -13.37 -28.65 -8.77
C GLY A 151 -11.86 -28.41 -8.64
N TYR A 152 -11.41 -27.17 -8.44
CA TYR A 152 -10.01 -26.82 -8.18
C TYR A 152 -9.85 -26.20 -6.79
N THR A 153 -8.63 -26.22 -6.28
CA THR A 153 -8.24 -25.60 -5.01
C THR A 153 -6.81 -25.06 -5.09
N VAL A 154 -6.49 -24.08 -4.25
CA VAL A 154 -5.11 -23.60 -4.10
C VAL A 154 -4.32 -24.62 -3.30
N GLN A 155 -3.19 -25.04 -3.86
CA GLN A 155 -2.28 -25.97 -3.21
C GLN A 155 -1.33 -25.20 -2.29
N GLY A 156 -1.36 -25.52 -1.00
CA GLY A 156 -0.38 -25.04 -0.02
C GLY A 156 -0.34 -23.52 0.14
N ARG A 157 0.85 -22.99 0.43
CA ARG A 157 1.08 -21.56 0.61
C ARG A 157 1.36 -20.87 -0.72
N VAL A 158 0.88 -19.64 -0.87
CA VAL A 158 1.26 -18.77 -1.99
C VAL A 158 2.76 -18.48 -1.90
N VAL A 159 3.47 -18.67 -3.02
CA VAL A 159 4.92 -18.42 -3.10
C VAL A 159 5.14 -16.99 -3.57
N VAL A 160 6.03 -16.26 -2.91
CA VAL A 160 6.38 -14.88 -3.27
C VAL A 160 7.89 -14.76 -3.44
N GLU A 161 8.30 -14.19 -4.56
CA GLU A 161 9.70 -13.96 -4.88
C GLU A 161 9.95 -12.48 -5.22
N PRO A 162 10.79 -11.77 -4.44
CA PRO A 162 11.41 -12.17 -3.17
C PRO A 162 10.40 -12.29 -2.00
N GLU A 163 10.66 -13.21 -1.05
CA GLU A 163 9.82 -13.38 0.16
C GLU A 163 9.86 -12.16 1.11
N SER A 164 10.91 -11.34 1.00
CA SER A 164 11.05 -10.11 1.78
C SER A 164 11.58 -8.96 0.93
N VAL A 165 11.13 -7.76 1.26
CA VAL A 165 11.42 -6.52 0.53
C VAL A 165 12.04 -5.51 1.48
N LEU A 166 13.02 -4.74 1.00
CA LEU A 166 13.63 -3.66 1.77
C LEU A 166 12.68 -2.46 1.76
N VAL A 167 12.31 -1.97 2.94
CA VAL A 167 11.47 -0.78 3.10
C VAL A 167 12.23 0.30 3.82
N ARG A 168 12.19 1.52 3.28
CA ARG A 168 12.80 2.72 3.87
C ARG A 168 11.71 3.72 4.21
N GLY A 169 11.73 4.29 5.40
CA GLY A 169 10.70 5.23 5.84
C GLY A 169 10.85 5.68 7.30
N PRO A 170 9.86 6.41 7.85
CA PRO A 170 9.88 6.87 9.24
C PRO A 170 9.95 5.70 10.23
N ALA A 171 10.82 5.80 11.22
CA ALA A 171 11.00 4.77 12.25
C ALA A 171 9.71 4.48 13.01
N ALA A 172 8.89 5.51 13.32
CA ALA A 172 7.62 5.33 14.00
C ALA A 172 6.64 4.45 13.18
N VAL A 173 6.65 4.57 11.86
CA VAL A 173 5.78 3.81 10.95
C VAL A 173 6.30 2.37 10.77
N LEU A 174 7.61 2.21 10.57
CA LEU A 174 8.23 0.90 10.36
C LEU A 174 8.28 0.03 11.62
N SER A 175 8.28 0.63 12.82
CA SER A 175 8.28 -0.11 14.08
C SER A 175 6.99 -0.90 14.32
N GLY A 176 5.85 -0.37 13.86
CA GLY A 176 4.54 -1.03 13.97
C GLY A 176 4.20 -1.98 12.80
N THR A 177 5.07 -2.07 11.78
CA THR A 177 4.79 -2.88 10.59
C THR A 177 5.54 -4.21 10.64
N GLU A 178 4.80 -5.32 10.67
CA GLU A 178 5.38 -6.67 10.71
C GLU A 178 5.53 -7.31 9.34
N HIS A 179 4.62 -6.99 8.42
CA HIS A 179 4.57 -7.55 7.06
C HIS A 179 4.02 -6.52 6.08
N LEU A 180 4.31 -6.72 4.80
CA LEU A 180 3.80 -5.88 3.71
C LEU A 180 2.71 -6.62 2.93
N GLY A 181 1.65 -5.90 2.59
CA GLY A 181 0.67 -6.37 1.63
C GLY A 181 1.13 -6.15 0.19
N THR A 182 0.44 -6.79 -0.75
CA THR A 182 0.53 -6.48 -2.17
C THR A 182 -0.84 -6.10 -2.71
N GLU A 183 -0.86 -5.56 -3.92
CA GLU A 183 -2.09 -5.57 -4.71
C GLU A 183 -2.64 -7.00 -4.82
N PRO A 184 -3.97 -7.16 -4.75
CA PRO A 184 -4.59 -8.47 -4.74
C PRO A 184 -4.41 -9.18 -6.09
N VAL A 185 -4.00 -10.45 -6.03
CA VAL A 185 -3.92 -11.32 -7.21
C VAL A 185 -5.27 -12.00 -7.42
N ASP A 186 -5.92 -11.72 -8.54
CA ASP A 186 -7.20 -12.32 -8.91
C ASP A 186 -7.01 -13.76 -9.42
N LEU A 187 -7.70 -14.70 -8.78
CA LEU A 187 -7.69 -16.13 -9.09
C LEU A 187 -8.99 -16.60 -9.74
N THR A 188 -9.90 -15.68 -10.09
CA THR A 188 -11.23 -16.01 -10.59
C THR A 188 -11.17 -16.91 -11.82
N GLY A 189 -11.79 -18.10 -11.73
CA GLY A 189 -11.87 -19.06 -12.84
C GLY A 189 -10.55 -19.74 -13.21
N SER A 190 -9.50 -19.57 -12.42
CA SER A 190 -8.20 -20.20 -12.69
C SER A 190 -8.24 -21.71 -12.37
N SER A 191 -7.66 -22.52 -13.27
CA SER A 191 -7.53 -23.98 -13.16
C SER A 191 -6.08 -24.45 -13.03
N ASP A 192 -5.11 -23.58 -13.36
CA ASP A 192 -3.70 -23.91 -13.44
C ASP A 192 -2.86 -22.89 -12.66
N ILE A 193 -1.54 -23.07 -12.66
CA ILE A 193 -0.60 -22.20 -11.97
C ILE A 193 -0.72 -20.75 -12.46
N VAL A 194 -0.95 -19.83 -11.53
CA VAL A 194 -1.00 -18.39 -11.80
C VAL A 194 0.30 -17.77 -11.30
N THR A 195 1.03 -17.11 -12.20
CA THR A 195 2.19 -16.27 -11.84
C THR A 195 1.92 -14.84 -12.27
N ARG A 196 2.00 -13.90 -11.33
CA ARG A 196 1.73 -12.48 -11.54
C ARG A 196 2.73 -11.62 -10.79
N SER A 197 3.12 -10.50 -11.40
CA SER A 197 3.82 -9.44 -10.68
C SER A 197 2.79 -8.61 -9.92
N ALA A 198 2.94 -8.49 -8.61
CA ALA A 198 2.06 -7.70 -7.75
C ALA A 198 2.85 -6.54 -7.13
N ALA A 199 2.30 -5.33 -7.20
CA ALA A 199 2.91 -4.18 -6.57
C ALA A 199 2.84 -4.31 -5.04
N VAL A 200 3.95 -4.04 -4.36
CA VAL A 200 4.04 -4.01 -2.90
C VAL A 200 3.39 -2.73 -2.42
N GLN A 201 2.58 -2.82 -1.36
CA GLN A 201 1.89 -1.68 -0.77
C GLN A 201 2.56 -1.32 0.58
N PRO A 202 3.61 -0.48 0.58
CA PRO A 202 4.21 0.00 1.82
C PRO A 202 3.27 1.01 2.52
N PRO A 203 3.41 1.18 3.85
CA PRO A 203 2.73 2.25 4.57
C PRO A 203 3.05 3.65 4.01
N ALA A 204 2.18 4.62 4.27
CA ALA A 204 2.38 6.00 3.81
C ALA A 204 3.72 6.58 4.29
N GLY A 205 4.44 7.24 3.38
CA GLY A 205 5.77 7.81 3.66
C GLY A 205 6.93 6.79 3.62
N CYS A 206 6.65 5.53 3.30
CA CYS A 206 7.65 4.49 3.10
C CYS A 206 7.83 4.15 1.61
N VAL A 207 9.04 3.73 1.25
CA VAL A 207 9.41 3.28 -0.10
C VAL A 207 9.91 1.85 -0.02
N ALA A 208 9.34 0.96 -0.85
CA ALA A 208 9.72 -0.44 -0.94
C ALA A 208 10.67 -0.67 -2.14
N THR A 209 11.65 -1.56 -1.98
CA THR A 209 12.58 -1.94 -3.04
C THR A 209 12.88 -3.44 -2.98
N PRO A 210 12.49 -4.24 -3.99
CA PRO A 210 11.76 -3.86 -5.21
C PRO A 210 10.32 -3.38 -4.93
N GLU A 211 9.76 -2.57 -5.85
CA GLU A 211 8.38 -2.07 -5.76
C GLU A 211 7.32 -3.13 -6.09
N ALA A 212 7.72 -4.21 -6.77
CA ALA A 212 6.85 -5.31 -7.12
C ALA A 212 7.54 -6.65 -6.84
N VAL A 213 6.73 -7.68 -6.57
CA VAL A 213 7.17 -9.04 -6.32
C VAL A 213 6.42 -10.02 -7.22
N ALA A 214 7.07 -11.12 -7.58
CA ALA A 214 6.43 -12.21 -8.29
C ALA A 214 5.63 -13.08 -7.31
N VAL A 215 4.33 -13.17 -7.51
CA VAL A 215 3.41 -14.02 -6.74
C VAL A 215 3.04 -15.22 -7.60
N ARG A 216 3.34 -16.41 -7.08
CA ARG A 216 3.05 -17.69 -7.72
C ARG A 216 2.07 -18.48 -6.87
N VAL A 217 0.89 -18.73 -7.44
CA VAL A 217 -0.18 -19.51 -6.83
C VAL A 217 -0.31 -20.81 -7.61
N VAL A 218 -0.13 -21.94 -6.94
CA VAL A 218 -0.33 -23.27 -7.53
C VAL A 218 -1.77 -23.70 -7.30
N ILE A 219 -2.47 -24.02 -8.39
CA ILE A 219 -3.86 -24.45 -8.37
C ILE A 219 -3.89 -25.87 -8.91
N GLU A 220 -4.59 -26.75 -8.21
CA GLU A 220 -4.73 -28.15 -8.59
C GLU A 220 -6.19 -28.59 -8.51
N ARG A 221 -6.51 -29.65 -9.24
CA ARG A 221 -7.82 -30.28 -9.16
C ARG A 221 -8.00 -30.93 -7.79
N VAL A 222 -9.19 -30.78 -7.22
CA VAL A 222 -9.61 -31.49 -6.02
C VAL A 222 -9.91 -32.93 -6.41
N VAL A 223 -9.26 -33.88 -5.73
CA VAL A 223 -9.53 -35.31 -5.86
C VAL A 223 -9.93 -35.87 -4.51
N THR A 224 -10.79 -36.89 -4.52
CA THR A 224 -11.20 -37.62 -3.33
C THR A 224 -10.65 -39.03 -3.40
N ARG A 225 -9.97 -39.47 -2.34
CA ARG A 225 -9.44 -40.83 -2.21
C ARG A 225 -9.94 -41.48 -0.93
N THR A 226 -10.39 -42.72 -1.06
CA THR A 226 -10.87 -43.51 0.06
C THR A 226 -9.77 -44.41 0.60
N PHE A 227 -9.60 -44.40 1.92
CA PHE A 227 -8.69 -45.22 2.69
C PHE A 227 -9.50 -46.24 3.50
N PRO A 228 -9.68 -47.48 2.99
CA PRO A 228 -10.34 -48.53 3.74
C PRO A 228 -9.42 -49.10 4.82
N LEU A 229 -10.03 -49.72 5.85
CA LEU A 229 -9.33 -50.46 6.90
C LEU A 229 -8.36 -49.62 7.74
N LEU A 230 -8.70 -48.35 8.02
CA LEU A 230 -7.92 -47.48 8.88
C LEU A 230 -8.12 -47.90 10.35
N PRO A 231 -7.06 -48.28 11.09
CA PRO A 231 -7.18 -48.68 12.48
C PRO A 231 -7.56 -47.47 13.35
N VAL A 232 -8.52 -47.68 14.26
CA VAL A 232 -9.04 -46.62 15.12
C VAL A 232 -8.48 -46.76 16.53
N GLU A 233 -7.80 -45.72 17.02
CA GLU A 233 -7.24 -45.69 18.38
C GLU A 233 -8.22 -45.02 19.36
N VAL A 234 -8.45 -45.63 20.51
CA VAL A 234 -9.28 -45.01 21.56
C VAL A 234 -8.39 -44.22 22.54
N LEU A 235 -8.59 -42.92 22.59
CA LEU A 235 -7.97 -42.04 23.58
C LEU A 235 -8.73 -42.18 24.91
N ARG A 236 -8.03 -42.63 25.94
CA ARG A 236 -8.61 -43.00 27.24
C ARG A 236 -7.89 -42.33 28.40
N SER A 237 -8.59 -42.19 29.53
CA SER A 237 -8.01 -41.69 30.78
C SER A 237 -7.08 -42.72 31.42
N ARG A 238 -6.09 -42.27 32.21
CA ARG A 238 -5.15 -43.16 32.92
C ARG A 238 -5.93 -44.10 33.86
N GLY A 239 -5.67 -45.40 33.77
CA GLY A 239 -6.28 -46.43 34.63
C GLY A 239 -7.55 -47.08 34.08
N VAL A 240 -8.12 -46.58 32.97
CA VAL A 240 -9.26 -47.21 32.28
C VAL A 240 -8.75 -48.14 31.19
N GLN A 241 -9.22 -49.39 31.16
CA GLN A 241 -8.85 -50.33 30.10
C GLN A 241 -9.92 -50.36 29.00
N LEU A 242 -9.49 -50.74 27.79
CA LEU A 242 -10.38 -50.90 26.65
C LEU A 242 -10.72 -52.39 26.61
N LYS A 243 -12.00 -52.71 26.76
CA LYS A 243 -12.49 -54.08 26.73
C LYS A 243 -12.86 -54.52 25.31
N ARG A 244 -13.49 -53.63 24.55
CA ARG A 244 -13.95 -53.89 23.18
C ARG A 244 -14.06 -52.61 22.37
N LEU A 245 -13.73 -52.71 21.09
CA LEU A 245 -13.98 -51.69 20.07
C LEU A 245 -14.59 -52.38 18.86
N GLU A 246 -15.83 -52.06 18.50
CA GLU A 246 -16.48 -52.60 17.31
C GLU A 246 -17.03 -51.48 16.41
N PRO A 247 -16.63 -51.42 15.12
CA PRO A 247 -15.52 -52.14 14.49
C PRO A 247 -14.13 -51.55 14.84
N GLU A 248 -13.07 -52.36 14.80
CA GLU A 248 -11.69 -51.89 15.05
C GLU A 248 -11.10 -51.05 13.91
N THR A 249 -11.74 -51.09 12.73
CA THR A 249 -11.30 -50.35 11.55
C THR A 249 -12.43 -49.52 10.97
N GLY A 250 -12.04 -48.38 10.38
CA GLY A 250 -12.94 -47.46 9.69
C GLY A 250 -12.50 -47.19 8.25
N THR A 251 -13.42 -46.69 7.44
CA THR A 251 -13.13 -46.17 6.10
C THR A 251 -13.21 -44.66 6.11
N VAL A 252 -12.19 -43.99 5.58
CA VAL A 252 -12.16 -42.53 5.45
C VAL A 252 -12.04 -42.10 4.01
N ALA A 253 -12.75 -41.04 3.63
CA ALA A 253 -12.51 -40.35 2.37
C ALA A 253 -11.78 -39.03 2.64
N VAL A 254 -10.71 -38.78 1.89
CA VAL A 254 -9.91 -37.56 1.99
C VAL A 254 -10.00 -36.81 0.67
N SER A 255 -10.37 -35.54 0.72
CA SER A 255 -10.54 -34.65 -0.43
C SER A 255 -9.57 -33.49 -0.36
N GLY A 256 -8.82 -33.23 -1.43
CA GLY A 256 -7.81 -32.15 -1.44
C GLY A 256 -7.07 -32.04 -2.78
N PRO A 257 -5.98 -31.24 -2.85
CA PRO A 257 -5.12 -31.14 -4.04
C PRO A 257 -4.63 -32.52 -4.48
N ALA A 258 -4.67 -32.80 -5.79
CA ALA A 258 -4.29 -34.08 -6.36
C ALA A 258 -2.93 -34.59 -5.86
N SER A 259 -1.90 -33.75 -5.90
CA SER A 259 -0.55 -34.11 -5.48
C SER A 259 -0.46 -34.55 -4.02
N LEU A 260 -1.20 -33.87 -3.12
CA LEU A 260 -1.22 -34.20 -1.69
C LEU A 260 -2.00 -35.49 -1.45
N VAL A 261 -3.19 -35.64 -2.03
CA VAL A 261 -4.03 -36.83 -1.80
C VAL A 261 -3.42 -38.10 -2.41
N GLU A 262 -2.75 -37.99 -3.55
CA GLU A 262 -2.06 -39.10 -4.19
C GLU A 262 -0.83 -39.56 -3.40
N SER A 263 -0.13 -38.63 -2.73
CA SER A 263 1.05 -38.95 -1.90
C SER A 263 0.71 -39.47 -0.50
N LEU A 264 -0.52 -39.23 0.00
CA LEU A 264 -0.98 -39.72 1.30
C LEU A 264 -1.02 -41.26 1.36
N ARG A 265 -0.55 -41.80 2.48
CA ARG A 265 -0.63 -43.21 2.85
C ARG A 265 -1.52 -43.41 4.06
N SER A 266 -1.98 -44.65 4.27
CA SER A 266 -2.79 -45.00 5.45
C SER A 266 -2.06 -44.74 6.77
N GLU A 267 -0.72 -44.75 6.78
CA GLU A 267 0.13 -44.49 7.95
C GLU A 267 0.15 -43.00 8.38
N ASP A 268 -0.16 -42.10 7.44
CA ASP A 268 -0.22 -40.66 7.66
C ASP A 268 -1.54 -40.21 8.30
N LEU A 269 -2.53 -41.11 8.31
CA LEU A 269 -3.85 -40.88 8.87
C LEU A 269 -3.92 -41.56 10.24
N ARG A 270 -4.35 -40.80 11.25
CA ARG A 270 -4.63 -41.34 12.58
C ARG A 270 -6.10 -41.14 12.88
N ALA A 271 -6.85 -42.23 12.93
CA ALA A 271 -8.21 -42.22 13.45
C ALA A 271 -8.16 -42.38 14.97
N SER A 272 -8.82 -41.47 15.67
CA SER A 272 -8.91 -41.46 17.12
C SER A 272 -10.36 -41.30 17.58
N ILE A 273 -10.73 -41.99 18.67
CA ILE A 273 -11.99 -41.79 19.38
C ILE A 273 -11.64 -41.20 20.74
N ASP A 274 -12.23 -40.04 21.07
CA ASP A 274 -12.03 -39.45 22.39
C ASP A 274 -13.02 -40.04 23.41
N ALA A 275 -12.53 -40.97 24.24
CA ALA A 275 -13.25 -41.56 25.36
C ALA A 275 -12.73 -41.03 26.71
N ARG A 276 -11.95 -39.94 26.72
CA ARG A 276 -11.42 -39.36 27.96
C ARG A 276 -12.56 -38.78 28.79
N GLY A 277 -12.61 -39.13 30.06
CA GLY A 277 -13.62 -38.64 31.01
C GLY A 277 -14.90 -39.47 31.09
N LEU A 278 -15.01 -40.58 30.35
CA LEU A 278 -16.12 -41.52 30.49
C LEU A 278 -15.86 -42.49 31.66
N PRO A 279 -16.89 -42.85 32.45
CA PRO A 279 -16.74 -43.80 33.53
C PRO A 279 -16.46 -45.23 33.01
N PRO A 280 -15.69 -46.04 33.76
CA PRO A 280 -15.44 -47.44 33.41
C PRO A 280 -16.71 -48.29 33.54
N GLY A 281 -16.77 -49.42 32.81
CA GLY A 281 -17.87 -50.39 32.85
C GLY A 281 -19.07 -50.07 31.94
N GLY A 282 -18.99 -49.04 31.10
CA GLY A 282 -20.05 -48.63 30.18
C GLY A 282 -19.76 -48.96 28.71
N VAL A 283 -20.82 -49.10 27.91
CA VAL A 283 -20.77 -49.17 26.45
C VAL A 283 -21.16 -47.82 25.88
N TYR A 284 -20.29 -47.23 25.06
CA TYR A 284 -20.45 -45.89 24.48
C TYR A 284 -20.40 -45.94 22.96
N ALA A 285 -21.37 -45.31 22.30
CA ALA A 285 -21.36 -45.11 20.85
C ALA A 285 -20.72 -43.74 20.54
N LEU A 286 -19.46 -43.74 20.12
CA LEU A 286 -18.67 -42.53 19.89
C LEU A 286 -18.29 -42.38 18.41
N MET A 287 -18.05 -41.14 18.00
CA MET A 287 -17.59 -40.82 16.65
C MET A 287 -16.06 -40.79 16.61
N ALA A 288 -15.47 -41.33 15.54
CA ALA A 288 -14.04 -41.21 15.31
C ALA A 288 -13.71 -39.89 14.60
N SER A 289 -12.67 -39.20 15.08
CA SER A 289 -12.02 -38.08 14.41
C SER A 289 -10.77 -38.57 13.68
N VAL A 290 -10.45 -38.00 12.53
CA VAL A 290 -9.20 -38.30 11.82
C VAL A 290 -8.32 -37.08 11.75
N GLU A 291 -7.09 -37.26 12.18
CA GLU A 291 -6.05 -36.25 12.12
C GLU A 291 -4.97 -36.72 11.14
N LEU A 292 -4.53 -35.78 10.30
CA LEU A 292 -3.35 -35.95 9.45
C LEU A 292 -2.11 -35.78 10.33
N ARG A 293 -1.20 -36.75 10.32
CA ARG A 293 0.10 -36.63 10.98
C ARG A 293 1.02 -35.59 10.32
N SER A 294 0.79 -35.33 9.03
CA SER A 294 1.58 -34.35 8.26
C SER A 294 0.99 -32.94 8.39
N GLY A 295 1.73 -32.07 9.10
CA GLY A 295 1.34 -30.67 9.36
C GLY A 295 1.26 -29.78 8.11
N GLU A 296 1.87 -30.17 6.98
CA GLU A 296 1.81 -29.40 5.72
C GLU A 296 0.49 -29.61 4.95
N ALA A 297 -0.23 -30.70 5.21
CA ALA A 297 -1.50 -31.03 4.55
C ALA A 297 -2.75 -30.51 5.28
N ALA A 298 -2.61 -30.09 6.55
CA ALA A 298 -3.75 -29.77 7.41
C ALA A 298 -4.55 -28.53 6.98
N GLY A 299 -3.95 -27.62 6.20
CA GLY A 299 -4.61 -26.37 5.78
C GLY A 299 -5.39 -26.44 4.47
N SER A 300 -5.15 -27.45 3.63
CA SER A 300 -5.67 -27.53 2.26
C SER A 300 -6.44 -28.82 1.96
N VAL A 301 -6.52 -29.75 2.92
CA VAL A 301 -7.16 -31.06 2.78
C VAL A 301 -8.36 -31.14 3.70
N SER A 302 -9.50 -31.59 3.17
CA SER A 302 -10.73 -31.87 3.91
C SER A 302 -10.87 -33.37 4.10
N VAL A 303 -11.07 -33.82 5.35
CA VAL A 303 -11.29 -35.23 5.67
C VAL A 303 -12.78 -35.42 5.95
N GLU A 304 -13.41 -36.37 5.26
CA GLU A 304 -14.79 -36.76 5.53
C GLU A 304 -14.88 -37.64 6.80
N PRO A 305 -16.03 -37.67 7.49
CA PRO A 305 -16.23 -38.51 8.66
C PRO A 305 -15.91 -39.99 8.39
N VAL A 306 -15.32 -40.65 9.40
CA VAL A 306 -15.04 -42.09 9.33
C VAL A 306 -16.35 -42.85 9.23
N ARG A 307 -16.40 -43.84 8.34
CA ARG A 307 -17.49 -44.80 8.25
C ARG A 307 -17.06 -46.14 8.85
N PRO A 308 -17.85 -46.76 9.76
CA PRO A 308 -19.16 -46.30 10.24
C PRO A 308 -19.07 -45.05 11.13
N GLU A 309 -20.14 -44.23 11.15
CA GLU A 309 -20.16 -42.96 11.90
C GLU A 309 -20.11 -43.17 13.42
N LYS A 310 -20.51 -44.35 13.91
CA LYS A 310 -20.52 -44.71 15.33
C LYS A 310 -19.70 -45.97 15.54
N PHE A 311 -18.84 -45.90 16.56
CA PHE A 311 -18.04 -47.00 17.06
C PHE A 311 -18.51 -47.34 18.47
N GLU A 312 -18.75 -48.62 18.73
CA GLU A 312 -19.07 -49.11 20.07
C GLU A 312 -17.78 -49.33 20.84
N VAL A 313 -17.61 -48.57 21.92
CA VAL A 313 -16.45 -48.61 22.82
C VAL A 313 -16.91 -49.12 24.18
N GLU A 314 -16.39 -50.27 24.59
CA GLU A 314 -16.61 -50.85 25.92
C GLU A 314 -15.37 -50.59 26.78
N LEU A 315 -15.55 -49.88 27.90
CA LEU A 315 -14.50 -49.55 28.85
C LEU A 315 -14.56 -50.48 30.08
N GLU A 316 -13.41 -50.91 30.59
CA GLU A 316 -13.25 -51.71 31.81
C GLU A 316 -12.73 -50.86 32.97
#